data_AF-A0ABD7XIQ0-F1
#
_entry.id   AF-A0ABD7XIQ0-F1
#
_cell.length_a   1.000
_cell.length_b   1.000
_cell.length_c   1.000
_cell.angle_alpha   90.00
_cell.angle_beta   90.00
_cell.angle_gamma   90.00
#
_symmetry.space_group_name_H-M   'P 1'
#
loop_
_entity.id
_entity.type
_entity.pdbx_description
1 polymer ?
#
loop_
_entity_poly.entity_id
_entity_poly.type
_entity_poly.pdbx_seq_one_letter_code
_entity_poly.pdbx_strand_id
1 'polypeptide(L)'
;MVYTKHFVIHTFDKLNNACSYIENAEKTEVTNDNPSEHLEHLFQYIVNDDKTYMKKLVSGHGIVDPTNPYEEFKLTKLQAAIQRKIGYTFDPKSERLLPPTLTELEKGNAVLAHHLIQSFSPEDDLTPEKIHEIGYNTVMELTGGEYEFVIATHVDKEHLHNHIIFSSTNLKTGKAFRWQKGTKKVFEQISDKIAAKEGAKIIEKSPKNSHKKYTMWETESLYKEKIKSRLDFLLEQSSSINDFLEKAEALNLSVDFSKKWTTYRLLDEPQIKNTRSRSLSKSDPTRYNYEKIVERLKENKSVLTLKEVVEKYVEKSEKSKNEFDYQLTIDEWQISHKTTRGYYVNVDFGFGERGKVFIGAYKVDPLENGQYNIYVKRKDFFYLMNEKNADRNRYMTGETLIKQLRLYNGQTPLKKEPVMRTIDELVNAINFLAANEIEDTRQLELLEEKLEAAFLEAEETLETLDEKMLELHQLSNLLLENELNGELELIQQKLKTLLPDATLAEFSYEDVRGEIEAIKTSQSLLENKLERTRNEINQLHEIQAVQKKETANQNNVKPKL
;
A
#
# COMPACT_ATOMS: atom_id res chain seq x y z
N MET A 1 15.49 19.71 -13.87
CA MET A 1 15.28 19.04 -12.56
C MET A 1 15.24 20.07 -11.47
N VAL A 2 14.04 20.38 -10.96
CA VAL A 2 13.88 21.40 -9.91
C VAL A 2 14.17 20.80 -8.54
N TYR A 3 15.20 21.33 -7.87
CA TYR A 3 15.58 20.93 -6.51
C TYR A 3 15.41 22.10 -5.55
N THR A 4 14.82 21.85 -4.37
CA THR A 4 14.49 22.93 -3.43
C THR A 4 15.04 22.74 -2.02
N LYS A 5 15.44 23.86 -1.39
CA LYS A 5 15.89 23.95 0.02
C LYS A 5 15.14 25.05 0.76
N HIS A 6 15.10 24.92 2.09
CA HIS A 6 14.50 25.88 3.00
C HIS A 6 15.39 26.04 4.23
N PHE A 7 15.61 27.30 4.61
CA PHE A 7 16.30 27.70 5.83
C PHE A 7 15.45 28.72 6.59
N VAL A 8 15.59 28.71 7.91
CA VAL A 8 14.90 29.65 8.80
C VAL A 8 15.91 30.65 9.35
N ILE A 9 15.59 31.94 9.29
CA ILE A 9 16.45 33.03 9.77
C ILE A 9 15.89 33.55 11.09
N HIS A 10 16.73 33.54 12.13
CA HIS A 10 16.35 33.87 13.51
C HIS A 10 16.99 35.15 14.06
N THR A 11 18.01 35.70 13.40
CA THR A 11 18.71 36.91 13.85
C THR A 11 18.85 37.91 12.72
N PHE A 12 18.85 39.20 13.05
CA PHE A 12 18.99 40.30 12.10
C PHE A 12 20.36 40.28 11.42
N ASP A 13 21.42 39.86 12.12
CA ASP A 13 22.74 39.66 11.50
C ASP A 13 22.69 38.61 10.39
N LYS A 14 22.02 37.48 10.64
CA LYS A 14 21.85 36.43 9.63
C LYS A 14 20.94 36.88 8.49
N LEU A 15 19.95 37.71 8.78
CA LEU A 15 19.08 38.31 7.76
C LEU A 15 19.88 39.24 6.85
N ASN A 16 20.65 40.15 7.43
CA ASN A 16 21.49 41.09 6.68
C ASN A 16 22.50 40.34 5.79
N ASN A 17 23.16 39.34 6.35
CA ASN A 17 24.10 38.49 5.60
C ASN A 17 23.41 37.72 4.47
N ALA A 18 22.19 37.23 4.70
CA ALA A 18 21.42 36.52 3.68
C ALA A 18 21.01 37.45 2.54
N CYS A 19 20.47 38.64 2.83
CA CYS A 19 20.10 39.64 1.83
C CYS A 19 21.34 40.07 1.00
N SER A 20 22.42 40.45 1.70
CA SER A 20 23.69 40.84 1.06
C SER A 20 24.27 39.75 0.15
N TYR A 21 24.11 38.47 0.53
CA TYR A 21 24.59 37.36 -0.28
C TYR A 21 23.78 37.19 -1.58
N ILE A 22 22.46 37.35 -1.52
CA ILE A 22 21.61 37.08 -2.68
C ILE A 22 21.67 38.20 -3.72
N GLU A 23 21.90 39.45 -3.31
CA GLU A 23 21.98 40.64 -4.17
C GLU A 23 23.36 40.87 -4.79
N ASN A 24 24.33 39.98 -4.55
CA ASN A 24 25.69 40.16 -5.07
C ASN A 24 25.68 40.32 -6.60
N ALA A 25 26.16 41.48 -7.07
CA ALA A 25 26.19 41.88 -8.47
C ALA A 25 26.93 40.87 -9.36
N GLU A 26 28.07 40.37 -8.88
CA GLU A 26 28.91 39.41 -9.61
C GLU A 26 28.19 38.08 -9.89
N LYS A 27 27.10 37.81 -9.16
CA LYS A 27 26.32 36.57 -9.30
C LYS A 27 25.01 36.75 -10.06
N THR A 28 24.59 37.99 -10.31
CA THR A 28 23.25 38.33 -10.81
C THR A 28 23.27 39.08 -12.14
N GLU A 29 24.46 39.42 -12.65
CA GLU A 29 24.68 40.03 -13.97
C GLU A 29 24.79 38.98 -15.07
N VAL A 30 24.00 39.13 -16.14
CA VAL A 30 24.04 38.26 -17.33
C VAL A 30 24.95 38.90 -18.38
N THR A 31 25.91 38.14 -18.92
CA THR A 31 26.81 38.60 -20.00
C THR A 31 26.35 38.07 -21.37
N ASN A 32 26.37 38.93 -22.40
CA ASN A 32 25.69 38.73 -23.69
C ASN A 32 26.43 37.79 -24.65
N ASP A 33 25.88 36.59 -24.93
CA ASP A 33 26.41 35.69 -25.97
C ASP A 33 25.40 35.29 -27.08
N ASN A 34 24.12 35.70 -27.04
CA ASN A 34 23.18 35.38 -28.14
C ASN A 34 22.08 36.46 -28.38
N PRO A 35 22.13 37.26 -29.48
CA PRO A 35 21.34 38.49 -29.58
C PRO A 35 19.84 38.35 -29.95
N SER A 36 19.41 37.29 -30.65
CA SER A 36 18.12 37.32 -31.36
C SER A 36 16.89 36.92 -30.54
N GLU A 37 16.96 35.89 -29.69
CA GLU A 37 15.84 35.48 -28.81
C GLU A 37 15.75 36.37 -27.57
N HIS A 38 16.90 36.85 -27.07
CA HIS A 38 16.95 37.69 -25.88
C HIS A 38 16.25 39.03 -26.11
N LEU A 39 16.37 39.65 -27.29
CA LEU A 39 15.79 40.97 -27.56
C LEU A 39 14.25 41.01 -27.40
N GLU A 40 13.52 40.01 -27.89
CA GLU A 40 12.04 39.97 -27.75
C GLU A 40 11.59 39.84 -26.28
N HIS A 41 12.30 39.01 -25.49
CA HIS A 41 12.02 38.86 -24.06
C HIS A 41 12.53 40.04 -23.22
N LEU A 42 13.63 40.67 -23.63
CA LEU A 42 14.15 41.90 -23.05
C LEU A 42 13.15 43.04 -23.20
N PHE A 43 12.49 43.17 -24.35
CA PHE A 43 11.51 44.24 -24.58
C PHE A 43 10.25 44.08 -23.71
N GLN A 44 9.79 42.87 -23.41
CA GLN A 44 8.69 42.67 -22.45
C GLN A 44 9.11 42.86 -20.98
N TYR A 45 10.38 42.59 -20.67
CA TYR A 45 10.91 42.61 -19.30
C TYR A 45 11.47 44.00 -18.87
N ILE A 46 12.14 44.72 -19.78
CA ILE A 46 12.65 46.10 -19.59
C ILE A 46 11.51 47.12 -19.49
N VAL A 47 10.38 46.88 -20.17
CA VAL A 47 9.26 47.84 -20.19
C VAL A 47 8.44 47.79 -18.88
N ASN A 48 8.79 46.91 -17.94
CA ASN A 48 8.16 46.84 -16.64
C ASN A 48 9.11 47.39 -15.55
N ASP A 49 9.00 48.69 -15.28
CA ASP A 49 9.77 49.40 -14.24
C ASP A 49 9.60 48.78 -12.85
N ASP A 50 8.52 48.02 -12.60
CA ASP A 50 8.27 47.29 -11.36
C ASP A 50 9.10 45.99 -11.22
N LYS A 51 9.76 45.52 -12.28
CA LYS A 51 10.37 44.17 -12.35
C LYS A 51 11.85 44.13 -12.70
N THR A 52 12.51 45.27 -12.89
CA THR A 52 13.96 45.29 -13.11
C THR A 52 14.64 46.50 -12.48
N TYR A 53 15.49 46.26 -11.47
CA TYR A 53 16.42 47.27 -10.99
C TYR A 53 17.77 47.05 -11.68
N MET A 54 18.17 47.98 -12.56
CA MET A 54 19.56 48.12 -13.05
C MET A 54 20.18 46.85 -13.70
N LYS A 55 19.48 46.16 -14.61
CA LYS A 55 20.00 44.99 -15.38
C LYS A 55 20.40 43.76 -14.54
N LYS A 56 19.99 43.69 -13.27
CA LYS A 56 20.22 42.51 -12.41
C LYS A 56 18.96 41.67 -12.32
N LEU A 57 19.12 40.35 -12.22
CA LEU A 57 18.01 39.42 -11.97
C LEU A 57 17.63 39.43 -10.49
N VAL A 58 17.22 40.60 -9.99
CA VAL A 58 16.78 40.85 -8.61
C VAL A 58 15.44 41.59 -8.64
N SER A 59 14.44 41.04 -7.94
CA SER A 59 13.10 41.61 -7.83
C SER A 59 12.57 41.53 -6.40
N GLY A 60 11.64 42.42 -6.05
CA GLY A 60 10.99 42.47 -4.75
C GLY A 60 9.47 42.48 -4.85
N HIS A 61 8.80 42.15 -3.75
CA HIS A 61 7.36 42.35 -3.57
C HIS A 61 7.10 42.88 -2.16
N GLY A 62 6.24 43.89 -2.06
CA GLY A 62 5.95 44.55 -0.79
C GLY A 62 7.12 45.36 -0.22
N ILE A 63 8.17 45.58 -1.02
CA ILE A 63 9.34 46.40 -0.70
C ILE A 63 9.54 47.47 -1.77
N VAL A 64 10.09 48.61 -1.38
CA VAL A 64 10.33 49.77 -2.23
C VAL A 64 11.65 49.65 -2.99
N ASP A 65 12.69 49.14 -2.34
CA ASP A 65 14.04 48.97 -2.86
C ASP A 65 14.51 47.51 -2.69
N PRO A 66 14.50 46.71 -3.78
CA PRO A 66 14.95 45.33 -3.75
C PRO A 66 16.47 45.17 -3.55
N THR A 67 17.23 46.27 -3.52
CA THR A 67 18.67 46.28 -3.18
C THR A 67 18.94 46.58 -1.69
N ASN A 68 17.88 46.77 -0.91
CA ASN A 68 17.97 46.92 0.54
C ASN A 68 16.81 46.24 1.32
N PRO A 69 16.48 44.97 1.03
CA PRO A 69 15.35 44.28 1.66
C PRO A 69 15.57 44.03 3.15
N TYR A 70 16.84 44.02 3.63
CA TYR A 70 17.13 43.90 5.06
C TYR A 70 16.50 45.05 5.86
N GLU A 71 16.72 46.30 5.42
CA GLU A 71 16.19 47.47 6.13
C GLU A 71 14.66 47.49 6.10
N GLU A 72 14.05 47.14 4.97
CA GLU A 72 12.59 47.10 4.85
C GLU A 72 11.96 46.01 5.73
N PHE A 73 12.45 44.77 5.67
CA PHE A 73 11.94 43.69 6.51
C PHE A 73 12.12 44.01 8.00
N LYS A 74 13.23 44.68 8.36
CA LYS A 74 13.49 45.14 9.72
C LYS A 74 12.45 46.17 10.17
N LEU A 75 12.17 47.17 9.35
CA LEU A 75 11.18 48.21 9.65
C LEU A 75 9.77 47.62 9.75
N THR A 76 9.37 46.75 8.83
CA THR A 76 8.06 46.08 8.87
C THR A 76 7.91 45.22 10.12
N LYS A 77 8.99 44.52 10.55
CA LYS A 77 8.99 43.75 11.78
C LYS A 77 8.80 44.63 13.02
N LEU A 78 9.54 45.75 13.10
CA LEU A 78 9.43 46.71 14.19
C LEU A 78 8.03 47.34 14.24
N GLN A 79 7.49 47.76 13.10
CA GLN A 79 6.16 48.33 12.99
C GLN A 79 5.08 47.34 13.46
N ALA A 80 5.14 46.09 13.01
CA ALA A 80 4.21 45.06 13.44
C ALA A 80 4.32 44.76 14.95
N ALA A 81 5.53 44.77 15.51
CA ALA A 81 5.73 44.58 16.95
C ALA A 81 5.15 45.74 17.78
N ILE A 82 5.37 46.98 17.34
CA ILE A 82 4.81 48.20 17.96
C ILE A 82 3.28 48.16 17.94
N GLN A 83 2.68 47.91 16.77
CA GLN A 83 1.22 47.85 16.61
C GLN A 83 0.59 46.76 17.49
N ARG A 84 1.28 45.63 17.65
CA ARG A 84 0.80 44.48 18.42
C ARG A 84 1.22 44.50 19.89
N LYS A 85 1.93 45.54 20.34
CA LYS A 85 2.47 45.67 21.70
C LYS A 85 3.35 44.48 22.12
N ILE A 86 4.17 43.96 21.22
CA ILE A 86 5.08 42.83 21.45
C ILE A 86 6.51 43.37 21.70
N GLY A 87 7.22 42.78 22.67
CA GLY A 87 8.63 43.08 22.92
C GLY A 87 8.90 44.39 23.65
N TYR A 88 7.87 45.03 24.22
CA TYR A 88 8.05 46.20 25.08
C TYR A 88 8.70 45.81 26.41
N THR A 89 9.63 46.63 26.86
CA THR A 89 10.32 46.46 28.15
C THR A 89 10.02 47.63 29.06
N PHE A 90 9.71 47.35 30.33
CA PHE A 90 9.54 48.40 31.33
C PHE A 90 10.90 48.90 31.82
N ASP A 91 11.13 50.20 31.72
CA ASP A 91 12.30 50.84 32.31
C ASP A 91 11.95 51.42 33.70
N PRO A 92 12.44 50.83 34.79
CA PRO A 92 12.14 51.30 36.15
C PRO A 92 12.76 52.66 36.47
N LYS A 93 13.75 53.14 35.71
CA LYS A 93 14.36 54.46 35.94
C LYS A 93 13.54 55.60 35.36
N SER A 94 12.90 55.38 34.21
CA SER A 94 12.07 56.36 33.53
C SER A 94 10.57 56.14 33.73
N GLU A 95 10.17 55.05 34.40
CA GLU A 95 8.79 54.60 34.64
C GLU A 95 7.96 54.51 33.34
N ARG A 96 8.61 54.16 32.22
CA ARG A 96 7.99 54.09 30.90
C ARG A 96 8.18 52.72 30.27
N LEU A 97 7.22 52.34 29.41
CA LEU A 97 7.39 51.23 28.48
C LEU A 97 8.23 51.69 27.29
N LEU A 98 9.39 51.08 27.11
CA LEU A 98 10.25 51.31 25.96
C LEU A 98 9.77 50.45 24.78
N PRO A 99 9.78 50.99 23.55
CA PRO A 99 9.44 50.22 22.35
C PRO A 99 10.41 49.05 22.15
N PRO A 100 10.01 48.02 21.39
CA PRO A 100 10.84 46.86 21.14
C PRO A 100 12.15 47.22 20.44
N THR A 101 13.25 46.66 20.93
CA THR A 101 14.55 46.69 20.24
C THR A 101 14.69 45.47 19.33
N LEU A 102 15.64 45.49 18.40
CA LEU A 102 15.92 44.34 17.53
C LEU A 102 16.23 43.07 18.35
N THR A 103 17.00 43.21 19.42
CA THR A 103 17.35 42.10 20.32
C THR A 103 16.13 41.51 21.02
N GLU A 104 15.15 42.34 21.41
CA GLU A 104 13.88 41.84 21.96
C GLU A 104 13.07 41.04 20.94
N LEU A 105 13.17 41.40 19.66
CA LEU A 105 12.47 40.70 18.57
C LEU A 105 13.13 39.37 18.18
N GLU A 106 14.36 39.11 18.60
CA GLU A 106 15.06 37.83 18.41
C GLU A 106 14.81 36.82 19.53
N LYS A 107 14.32 37.28 20.69
CA LYS A 107 14.11 36.43 21.86
C LYS A 107 13.14 35.29 21.57
N GLY A 108 13.37 34.16 22.24
CA GLY A 108 12.51 32.97 22.11
C GLY A 108 12.66 32.25 20.77
N ASN A 109 13.79 32.42 20.07
CA ASN A 109 14.05 31.83 18.75
C ASN A 109 13.00 32.26 17.71
N ALA A 110 12.62 33.54 17.74
CA ALA A 110 11.66 34.11 16.82
C ALA A 110 12.12 33.91 15.37
N VAL A 111 11.19 33.63 14.47
CA VAL A 111 11.49 33.55 13.05
C VAL A 111 11.36 34.95 12.45
N LEU A 112 12.44 35.46 11.85
CA LEU A 112 12.47 36.76 11.19
C LEU A 112 12.14 36.65 9.71
N ALA A 113 12.69 35.65 9.04
CA ALA A 113 12.48 35.41 7.62
C ALA A 113 12.70 33.94 7.26
N HIS A 114 12.33 33.59 6.04
CA HIS A 114 12.55 32.29 5.44
C HIS A 114 13.38 32.44 4.16
N HIS A 115 14.40 31.61 4.01
CA HIS A 115 15.24 31.57 2.82
C HIS A 115 14.98 30.29 2.05
N LEU A 116 14.46 30.43 0.83
CA LEU A 116 14.21 29.34 -0.11
C LEU A 116 15.29 29.36 -1.19
N ILE A 117 15.69 28.17 -1.61
CA ILE A 117 16.54 27.99 -2.80
C ILE A 117 15.80 27.08 -3.76
N GLN A 118 15.79 27.45 -5.03
CA GLN A 118 15.24 26.67 -6.14
C GLN A 118 16.33 26.54 -7.22
N SER A 119 16.84 25.33 -7.43
CA SER A 119 17.89 25.03 -8.41
C SER A 119 17.30 24.32 -9.62
N PHE A 120 17.78 24.67 -10.82
CA PHE A 120 17.34 24.11 -12.09
C PHE A 120 18.45 23.28 -12.73
N SER A 121 18.10 22.36 -13.63
CA SER A 121 19.11 21.58 -14.36
C SER A 121 19.63 22.41 -15.54
N PRO A 122 20.94 22.31 -15.86
CA PRO A 122 21.46 22.87 -17.10
C PRO A 122 20.78 22.30 -18.36
N GLU A 123 20.16 21.12 -18.25
CA GLU A 123 19.40 20.48 -19.33
C GLU A 123 17.99 21.06 -19.53
N ASP A 124 17.49 21.93 -18.64
CA ASP A 124 16.10 22.43 -18.71
C ASP A 124 15.88 23.46 -19.83
N ASP A 125 16.94 23.89 -20.53
CA ASP A 125 16.94 24.89 -21.63
C ASP A 125 16.11 26.15 -21.31
N LEU A 126 16.19 26.60 -20.05
CA LEU A 126 15.48 27.79 -19.56
C LEU A 126 16.44 28.97 -19.43
N THR A 127 16.00 30.14 -19.89
CA THR A 127 16.77 31.38 -19.71
C THR A 127 16.78 31.82 -18.24
N PRO A 128 17.80 32.58 -17.81
CA PRO A 128 17.85 33.16 -16.46
C PRO A 128 16.61 33.97 -16.09
N GLU A 129 16.04 34.73 -17.03
CA GLU A 129 14.82 35.53 -16.83
C GLU A 129 13.63 34.62 -16.57
N LYS A 130 13.54 33.49 -17.30
CA LYS A 130 12.44 32.54 -17.13
C LYS A 130 12.51 31.84 -15.78
N ILE A 131 13.71 31.46 -15.37
CA ILE A 131 13.97 30.93 -14.04
C ILE A 131 13.60 31.94 -12.95
N HIS A 132 13.93 33.21 -13.14
CA HIS A 132 13.56 34.29 -12.23
C HIS A 132 12.03 34.40 -12.09
N GLU A 133 11.31 34.41 -13.21
CA GLU A 133 9.84 34.45 -13.25
C GLU A 133 9.21 33.25 -12.54
N ILE A 134 9.72 32.04 -12.78
CA ILE A 134 9.26 30.82 -12.10
C ILE A 134 9.40 30.97 -10.58
N GLY A 135 10.54 31.48 -10.10
CA GLY A 135 10.79 31.69 -8.68
C GLY A 135 9.86 32.74 -8.08
N TYR A 136 9.66 33.86 -8.78
CA TYR A 136 8.76 34.94 -8.36
C TYR A 136 7.32 34.42 -8.20
N ASN A 137 6.81 33.72 -9.22
CA ASN A 137 5.46 33.14 -9.18
C ASN A 137 5.32 32.07 -8.09
N THR A 138 6.38 31.29 -7.84
CA THR A 138 6.40 30.28 -6.78
C THR A 138 6.23 30.89 -5.39
N VAL A 139 6.98 31.95 -5.08
CA VAL A 139 6.86 32.61 -3.76
C VAL A 139 5.57 33.42 -3.65
N MET A 140 5.09 34.02 -4.75
CA MET A 140 3.81 34.71 -4.79
C MET A 140 2.66 33.77 -4.42
N GLU A 141 2.59 32.59 -5.02
CA GLU A 141 1.57 31.59 -4.70
C GLU A 141 1.75 31.02 -3.29
N LEU A 142 2.98 30.74 -2.86
CA LEU A 142 3.27 30.19 -1.53
C LEU A 142 2.84 31.13 -0.39
N THR A 143 3.02 32.45 -0.59
CA THR A 143 2.75 33.48 0.42
C THR A 143 1.37 34.12 0.27
N GLY A 144 0.67 33.87 -0.84
CA GLY A 144 -0.57 34.54 -1.20
C GLY A 144 -0.38 36.05 -1.47
N GLY A 145 0.85 36.49 -1.71
CA GLY A 145 1.20 37.91 -1.89
C GLY A 145 1.06 38.77 -0.64
N GLU A 146 0.90 38.16 0.54
CA GLU A 146 0.68 38.89 1.80
C GLU A 146 1.94 39.12 2.62
N TYR A 147 3.10 38.75 2.09
CA TYR A 147 4.40 38.84 2.75
C TYR A 147 5.40 39.52 1.84
N GLU A 148 6.26 40.34 2.44
CA GLU A 148 7.37 40.95 1.72
C GLU A 148 8.37 39.88 1.31
N PHE A 149 8.90 39.97 0.09
CA PHE A 149 9.99 39.09 -0.34
C PHE A 149 10.93 39.78 -1.32
N VAL A 150 12.14 39.24 -1.38
CA VAL A 150 13.13 39.52 -2.41
C VAL A 150 13.54 38.21 -3.06
N ILE A 151 13.74 38.24 -4.37
CA ILE A 151 14.24 37.12 -5.16
C ILE A 151 15.46 37.58 -5.97
N ALA A 152 16.49 36.73 -6.02
CA ALA A 152 17.64 36.90 -6.89
C ALA A 152 17.96 35.59 -7.62
N THR A 153 18.27 35.67 -8.91
CA THR A 153 18.73 34.52 -9.70
C THR A 153 20.24 34.55 -9.84
N HIS A 154 20.90 33.50 -9.37
CA HIS A 154 22.35 33.34 -9.44
C HIS A 154 22.75 32.59 -10.71
N VAL A 155 23.63 33.22 -11.49
CA VAL A 155 24.17 32.73 -12.78
C VAL A 155 25.66 32.36 -12.70
N ASP A 156 26.26 32.45 -11.50
CA ASP A 156 27.69 32.27 -11.22
C ASP A 156 28.17 30.80 -11.23
N LYS A 157 27.25 29.84 -11.35
CA LYS A 157 27.53 28.40 -11.29
C LYS A 157 27.08 27.71 -12.57
N GLU A 158 27.55 26.48 -12.75
CA GLU A 158 27.14 25.59 -13.85
C GLU A 158 25.62 25.41 -13.97
N HIS A 159 24.87 25.61 -12.87
CA HIS A 159 23.41 25.58 -12.88
C HIS A 159 22.81 26.87 -12.29
N LEU A 160 21.72 27.30 -12.92
CA LEU A 160 20.93 28.44 -12.51
C LEU A 160 20.12 28.13 -11.26
N HIS A 161 20.04 29.07 -10.34
CA HIS A 161 19.28 28.90 -9.10
C HIS A 161 18.73 30.22 -8.57
N ASN A 162 17.49 30.17 -8.08
CA ASN A 162 16.87 31.29 -7.36
C ASN A 162 17.18 31.20 -5.88
N HIS A 163 17.51 32.34 -5.30
CA HIS A 163 17.44 32.58 -3.88
C HIS A 163 16.26 33.50 -3.59
N ILE A 164 15.39 33.08 -2.68
CA ILE A 164 14.19 33.84 -2.30
C ILE A 164 14.20 34.03 -0.79
N ILE A 165 14.17 35.26 -0.32
CA ILE A 165 14.02 35.58 1.11
C ILE A 165 12.70 36.29 1.30
N PHE A 166 11.82 35.73 2.13
CA PHE A 166 10.56 36.39 2.48
C PHE A 166 10.46 36.64 3.98
N SER A 167 9.94 37.82 4.32
CA SER A 167 9.67 38.26 5.68
C SER A 167 8.68 37.30 6.33
N SER A 168 8.92 36.94 7.60
CA SER A 168 7.94 36.14 8.32
C SER A 168 6.72 36.98 8.73
N THR A 169 6.68 38.29 8.48
CA THR A 169 5.61 39.18 8.95
C THR A 169 4.60 39.42 7.84
N ASN A 170 3.33 39.10 8.11
CA ASN A 170 2.24 39.37 7.17
C ASN A 170 1.96 40.88 7.10
N LEU A 171 1.95 41.43 5.89
CA LEU A 171 1.77 42.86 5.60
C LEU A 171 0.45 43.43 6.14
N LYS A 172 -0.62 42.63 6.16
CA LYS A 172 -1.96 43.09 6.58
C LYS A 172 -2.19 42.92 8.08
N THR A 173 -1.78 41.78 8.63
CA THR A 173 -2.15 41.37 9.99
C THR A 173 -1.03 41.51 11.01
N GLY A 174 0.21 41.72 10.56
CA GLY A 174 1.41 41.69 11.40
C GLY A 174 1.68 40.33 12.05
N LYS A 175 0.99 39.25 11.61
CA LYS A 175 1.16 37.88 12.13
C LYS A 175 2.33 37.16 11.47
N ALA A 176 2.96 36.29 12.25
CA ALA A 176 4.09 35.49 11.77
C ALA A 176 3.62 34.38 10.82
N PHE A 177 4.28 34.22 9.66
CA PHE A 177 4.18 33.04 8.81
C PHE A 177 4.62 31.81 9.60
N ARG A 178 3.80 30.77 9.61
CA ARG A 178 4.10 29.53 10.33
C ARG A 178 4.51 28.46 9.34
N TRP A 179 5.80 28.13 9.34
CA TRP A 179 6.29 26.98 8.60
C TRP A 179 5.90 25.67 9.32
N GLN A 180 4.90 24.96 8.78
CA GLN A 180 4.32 23.77 9.39
C GLN A 180 4.83 22.47 8.75
N LYS A 181 4.52 21.33 9.39
CA LYS A 181 4.76 20.00 8.82
C LYS A 181 3.93 19.85 7.54
N GLY A 182 4.59 19.92 6.38
CA GLY A 182 3.95 19.86 5.07
C GLY A 182 4.20 21.09 4.20
N THR A 183 4.53 22.26 4.78
CA THR A 183 4.79 23.49 4.02
C THR A 183 5.93 23.31 3.00
N LYS A 184 6.98 22.55 3.35
CA LYS A 184 8.03 22.19 2.39
C LYS A 184 7.50 21.40 1.19
N LYS A 185 6.58 20.45 1.40
CA LYS A 185 5.96 19.67 0.32
C LYS A 185 5.08 20.58 -0.56
N VAL A 186 4.36 21.52 0.04
CA VAL A 186 3.56 22.52 -0.69
C VAL A 186 4.46 23.42 -1.54
N PHE A 187 5.56 23.95 -0.98
CA PHE A 187 6.56 24.71 -1.74
C PHE A 187 7.12 23.91 -2.92
N GLU A 188 7.52 22.66 -2.69
CA GLU A 188 7.97 21.76 -3.75
C GLU A 188 6.91 21.56 -4.84
N GLN A 189 5.65 21.31 -4.47
CA GLN A 189 4.56 21.11 -5.43
C GLN A 189 4.23 22.37 -6.24
N ILE A 190 4.25 23.54 -5.62
CA ILE A 190 4.04 24.82 -6.32
C ILE A 190 5.19 25.06 -7.31
N SER A 191 6.43 24.86 -6.84
CA SER A 191 7.65 25.00 -7.63
C SER A 191 7.66 24.07 -8.84
N ASP A 192 7.36 22.78 -8.63
CA ASP A 192 7.28 21.78 -9.69
C ASP A 192 6.15 22.08 -10.67
N LYS A 193 4.97 22.48 -10.18
CA LYS A 193 3.82 22.84 -11.00
C LYS A 193 4.11 24.03 -11.92
N ILE A 194 4.76 25.07 -11.42
CA ILE A 194 5.08 26.28 -12.20
C ILE A 194 6.22 25.98 -13.16
N ALA A 195 7.27 25.29 -12.72
CA ALA A 195 8.40 24.95 -13.59
C ALA A 195 8.01 23.98 -14.72
N ALA A 196 7.13 23.00 -14.46
CA ALA A 196 6.66 22.07 -15.48
C ALA A 196 5.88 22.77 -16.60
N LYS A 197 5.10 23.81 -16.26
CA LYS A 197 4.37 24.62 -17.26
C LYS A 197 5.31 25.31 -18.24
N GLU A 198 6.51 25.65 -17.78
CA GLU A 198 7.52 26.35 -18.56
C GLU A 198 8.53 25.40 -19.23
N GLY A 199 8.30 24.08 -19.16
CA GLY A 199 9.13 23.08 -19.84
C GLY A 199 10.29 22.51 -19.02
N ALA A 200 10.47 22.91 -17.76
CA ALA A 200 11.53 22.36 -16.92
C ALA A 200 11.27 20.88 -16.58
N LYS A 201 12.31 20.05 -16.63
CA LYS A 201 12.27 18.64 -16.23
C LYS A 201 12.04 18.57 -14.72
N ILE A 202 10.99 17.91 -14.26
CA ILE A 202 10.72 17.77 -12.82
C ILE A 202 11.45 16.53 -12.28
N ILE A 203 11.99 16.64 -11.06
CA ILE A 203 12.51 15.46 -10.36
C ILE A 203 11.31 14.58 -10.03
N GLU A 204 11.14 13.47 -10.74
CA GLU A 204 10.27 12.41 -10.27
C GLU A 204 10.84 11.88 -8.96
N LYS A 205 10.29 12.37 -7.84
CA LYS A 205 10.56 11.78 -6.54
C LYS A 205 10.00 10.38 -6.60
N SER A 206 10.90 9.41 -6.81
CA SER A 206 10.59 8.00 -6.57
C SER A 206 9.84 7.94 -5.23
N PRO A 207 8.60 7.43 -5.21
CA PRO A 207 7.84 7.38 -3.98
C PRO A 207 8.71 6.71 -2.90
N LYS A 208 8.64 7.20 -1.65
CA LYS A 208 9.42 6.64 -0.53
C LYS A 208 9.23 5.11 -0.41
N ASN A 209 8.12 4.61 -0.94
CA ASN A 209 7.86 3.22 -1.30
C ASN A 209 7.95 3.07 -2.83
N SER A 210 9.17 2.96 -3.38
CA SER A 210 9.29 2.74 -4.82
C SER A 210 8.74 1.35 -5.15
N HIS A 211 8.16 1.20 -6.33
CA HIS A 211 7.77 -0.11 -6.88
C HIS A 211 8.89 -1.14 -6.68
N LYS A 212 10.17 -0.74 -6.80
CA LYS A 212 11.33 -1.61 -6.55
C LYS A 212 11.46 -2.08 -5.08
N LYS A 213 11.34 -1.18 -4.08
CA LYS A 213 11.35 -1.59 -2.65
C LYS A 213 10.12 -2.40 -2.27
N TYR A 214 8.99 -2.09 -2.88
CA TYR A 214 7.72 -2.77 -2.69
C TYR A 214 7.74 -4.18 -3.29
N THR A 215 8.15 -4.33 -4.56
CA THR A 215 8.37 -5.63 -5.21
C THR A 215 9.40 -6.43 -4.43
N MET A 216 10.46 -5.81 -3.91
CA MET A 216 11.42 -6.51 -3.04
C MET A 216 10.78 -7.00 -1.73
N TRP A 217 9.93 -6.22 -1.08
CA TRP A 217 9.22 -6.63 0.14
C TRP A 217 8.19 -7.74 -0.13
N GLU A 218 7.40 -7.60 -1.20
CA GLU A 218 6.43 -8.59 -1.65
C GLU A 218 7.12 -9.90 -2.05
N THR A 219 8.22 -9.80 -2.79
CA THR A 219 9.09 -10.94 -3.13
C THR A 219 9.70 -11.57 -1.88
N GLU A 220 10.18 -10.77 -0.91
CA GLU A 220 10.66 -11.28 0.38
C GLU A 220 9.55 -11.96 1.20
N SER A 221 8.31 -11.48 1.12
CA SER A 221 7.15 -12.10 1.78
C SER A 221 6.77 -13.42 1.12
N LEU A 222 6.70 -13.45 -0.22
CA LEU A 222 6.47 -14.67 -1.00
C LEU A 222 7.55 -15.73 -0.75
N TYR A 223 8.82 -15.32 -0.64
CA TYR A 223 9.90 -16.24 -0.29
C TYR A 223 9.75 -16.78 1.13
N LYS A 224 9.34 -15.95 2.10
CA LYS A 224 9.05 -16.45 3.47
C LYS A 224 7.93 -17.46 3.47
N GLU A 225 6.86 -17.24 2.71
CA GLU A 225 5.75 -18.18 2.59
C GLU A 225 6.16 -19.50 1.94
N LYS A 226 6.90 -19.45 0.83
CA LYS A 226 7.45 -20.65 0.17
C LYS A 226 8.39 -21.43 1.08
N ILE A 227 9.31 -20.74 1.76
CA ILE A 227 10.22 -21.35 2.75
C ILE A 227 9.41 -22.00 3.87
N LYS A 228 8.42 -21.30 4.43
CA LYS A 228 7.56 -21.83 5.49
C LYS A 228 6.81 -23.09 5.04
N SER A 229 6.22 -23.06 3.85
CA SER A 229 5.51 -24.20 3.25
C SER A 229 6.41 -25.43 3.10
N ARG A 230 7.64 -25.27 2.58
CA ARG A 230 8.63 -26.35 2.48
C ARG A 230 9.00 -26.87 3.87
N LEU A 231 9.28 -25.98 4.82
CA LEU A 231 9.70 -26.36 6.17
C LEU A 231 8.60 -27.11 6.92
N ASP A 232 7.35 -26.65 6.88
CA ASP A 232 6.23 -27.33 7.53
C ASP A 232 6.02 -28.73 6.95
N PHE A 233 6.11 -28.88 5.62
CA PHE A 233 6.05 -30.19 4.98
C PHE A 233 7.24 -31.09 5.37
N LEU A 234 8.46 -30.56 5.35
CA LEU A 234 9.66 -31.32 5.71
C LEU A 234 9.65 -31.75 7.18
N LEU A 235 9.11 -30.93 8.09
CA LEU A 235 8.96 -31.27 9.50
C LEU A 235 8.03 -32.48 9.72
N GLU A 236 7.02 -32.65 8.87
CA GLU A 236 6.12 -33.81 8.89
C GLU A 236 6.73 -35.04 8.24
N GLN A 237 7.60 -34.85 7.24
CA GLN A 237 8.08 -35.92 6.37
C GLN A 237 9.53 -36.32 6.63
N SER A 238 10.17 -35.86 7.71
CA SER A 238 11.57 -36.20 8.01
C SER A 238 11.72 -36.93 9.34
N SER A 239 12.58 -37.94 9.38
CA SER A 239 12.79 -38.81 10.55
C SER A 239 14.04 -38.43 11.35
N SER A 240 14.98 -37.77 10.71
CA SER A 240 16.24 -37.33 11.29
C SER A 240 16.70 -36.03 10.66
N ILE A 241 17.70 -35.39 11.27
CA ILE A 241 18.25 -34.14 10.71
C ILE A 241 18.93 -34.35 9.35
N ASN A 242 19.54 -35.52 9.13
CA ASN A 242 20.17 -35.84 7.84
C ASN A 242 19.11 -36.04 6.77
N ASP A 243 18.07 -36.82 7.08
CA ASP A 243 16.91 -37.03 6.21
C ASP A 243 16.22 -35.69 5.86
N PHE A 244 16.08 -34.80 6.84
CA PHE A 244 15.56 -33.45 6.63
C PHE A 244 16.42 -32.62 5.67
N LEU A 245 17.75 -32.67 5.80
CA LEU A 245 18.65 -31.93 4.92
C LEU A 245 18.64 -32.46 3.49
N GLU A 246 18.65 -33.78 3.32
CA GLU A 246 18.55 -34.43 2.00
C GLU A 246 17.24 -34.07 1.29
N LYS A 247 16.12 -34.14 2.01
CA LYS A 247 14.79 -33.75 1.48
C LYS A 247 14.68 -32.25 1.25
N ALA A 248 15.29 -31.41 2.09
CA ALA A 248 15.33 -29.98 1.88
C ALA A 248 16.05 -29.61 0.58
N GLU A 249 17.20 -30.24 0.32
CA GLU A 249 17.94 -30.07 -0.93
C GLU A 249 17.10 -30.52 -2.14
N ALA A 250 16.43 -31.68 -2.04
CA ALA A 250 15.53 -32.18 -3.08
C ALA A 250 14.37 -31.22 -3.38
N LEU A 251 13.89 -30.49 -2.38
CA LEU A 251 12.88 -29.43 -2.51
C LEU A 251 13.49 -28.05 -2.80
N ASN A 252 14.73 -27.97 -3.30
CA ASN A 252 15.43 -26.74 -3.64
C ASN A 252 15.51 -25.74 -2.46
N LEU A 253 15.66 -26.23 -1.23
CA LEU A 253 15.77 -25.42 -0.02
C LEU A 253 17.13 -25.64 0.64
N SER A 254 17.99 -24.62 0.59
CA SER A 254 19.24 -24.58 1.35
C SER A 254 18.98 -24.21 2.81
N VAL A 255 19.63 -24.94 3.72
CA VAL A 255 19.52 -24.79 5.17
C VAL A 255 20.92 -24.62 5.78
N ASP A 256 21.09 -23.61 6.64
CA ASP A 256 22.35 -23.34 7.34
C ASP A 256 22.12 -23.12 8.84
N PHE A 257 22.63 -24.05 9.65
CA PHE A 257 22.54 -24.08 11.11
C PHE A 257 23.73 -23.41 11.83
N SER A 258 24.71 -22.84 11.10
CA SER A 258 25.96 -22.32 11.69
C SER A 258 25.79 -21.11 12.61
N LYS A 259 24.63 -20.45 12.56
CA LYS A 259 24.35 -19.20 13.27
C LYS A 259 23.28 -19.41 14.33
N LYS A 260 23.21 -18.48 15.29
CA LYS A 260 22.16 -18.45 16.34
C LYS A 260 20.74 -18.65 15.77
N TRP A 261 20.47 -18.05 14.62
CA TRP A 261 19.23 -18.25 13.88
C TRP A 261 19.55 -18.98 12.59
N THR A 262 18.96 -20.16 12.44
CA THR A 262 19.02 -20.95 11.20
C THR A 262 18.65 -20.07 10.01
N THR A 263 19.40 -20.17 8.91
CA THR A 263 19.10 -19.42 7.69
C THR A 263 18.70 -20.33 6.54
N TYR A 264 17.79 -19.82 5.72
CA TYR A 264 17.15 -20.56 4.63
C TYR A 264 17.23 -19.80 3.32
N ARG A 265 17.37 -20.53 2.21
CA ARG A 265 17.36 -19.96 0.86
C ARG A 265 16.71 -20.91 -0.13
N LEU A 266 15.78 -20.40 -0.93
CA LEU A 266 15.21 -21.09 -2.08
C LEU A 266 16.25 -21.08 -3.21
N LEU A 267 16.58 -22.26 -3.73
CA LEU A 267 17.57 -22.46 -4.78
C LEU A 267 16.98 -22.33 -6.19
N ASP A 268 15.67 -22.52 -6.30
CA ASP A 268 14.87 -22.43 -7.53
C ASP A 268 14.27 -21.03 -7.76
N GLU A 269 14.63 -20.06 -6.92
CA GLU A 269 14.16 -18.67 -6.99
C GLU A 269 15.35 -17.70 -7.00
N PRO A 270 15.22 -16.50 -7.60
CA PRO A 270 16.27 -15.48 -7.58
C PRO A 270 16.37 -14.78 -6.20
N GLN A 271 16.44 -15.55 -5.12
CA GLN A 271 16.58 -15.05 -3.76
C GLN A 271 18.02 -14.58 -3.51
N ILE A 272 18.16 -13.27 -3.26
CA ILE A 272 19.47 -12.62 -3.03
C ILE A 272 19.92 -12.76 -1.57
N LYS A 273 18.99 -12.66 -0.61
CA LYS A 273 19.29 -12.68 0.84
C LYS A 273 18.67 -13.89 1.50
N ASN A 274 19.43 -14.58 2.35
CA ASN A 274 18.90 -15.67 3.17
C ASN A 274 17.86 -15.16 4.17
N THR A 275 16.82 -15.96 4.40
CA THR A 275 15.77 -15.72 5.37
C THR A 275 16.14 -16.35 6.71
N ARG A 276 16.06 -15.60 7.82
CA ARG A 276 16.34 -16.14 9.16
C ARG A 276 15.11 -16.82 9.75
N SER A 277 15.28 -17.93 10.46
CA SER A 277 14.20 -18.71 11.09
C SER A 277 13.23 -17.87 11.92
N ARG A 278 13.75 -16.99 12.78
CA ARG A 278 12.92 -16.07 13.61
C ARG A 278 11.96 -15.16 12.83
N SER A 279 12.18 -14.97 11.53
CA SER A 279 11.34 -14.11 10.70
C SER A 279 10.19 -14.85 10.02
N LEU A 280 10.14 -16.18 10.14
CA LEU A 280 9.13 -17.06 9.53
C LEU A 280 7.90 -17.27 10.42
N SER A 281 8.07 -17.18 11.74
CA SER A 281 7.00 -17.34 12.73
C SER A 281 7.13 -16.26 13.80
N LYS A 282 6.11 -15.40 13.91
CA LYS A 282 6.09 -14.31 14.91
C LYS A 282 5.68 -14.80 16.30
N SER A 283 4.77 -15.79 16.38
CA SER A 283 4.26 -16.35 17.62
C SER A 283 5.28 -17.25 18.31
N ASP A 284 6.01 -18.05 17.53
CA ASP A 284 7.13 -18.86 18.00
C ASP A 284 8.35 -18.66 17.08
N PRO A 285 9.27 -17.73 17.42
CA PRO A 285 10.48 -17.47 16.65
C PRO A 285 11.46 -18.65 16.59
N THR A 286 11.32 -19.65 17.48
CA THR A 286 12.23 -20.79 17.59
C THR A 286 11.77 -22.03 16.82
N ARG A 287 10.50 -22.06 16.37
CA ARG A 287 9.87 -23.18 15.65
C ARG A 287 10.75 -23.80 14.55
N TYR A 288 11.39 -22.96 13.75
CA TYR A 288 12.26 -23.37 12.63
C TYR A 288 13.75 -23.21 12.97
N ASN A 289 14.14 -23.38 14.23
CA ASN A 289 15.55 -23.43 14.61
C ASN A 289 15.98 -24.87 14.87
N TYR A 290 17.28 -25.12 14.78
CA TYR A 290 17.87 -26.47 14.89
C TYR A 290 17.30 -27.30 16.04
N GLU A 291 17.28 -26.75 17.26
CA GLU A 291 16.85 -27.50 18.45
C GLU A 291 15.39 -27.96 18.37
N LYS A 292 14.50 -27.05 17.92
CA LYS A 292 13.06 -27.33 17.79
C LYS A 292 12.75 -28.27 16.63
N ILE A 293 13.50 -28.18 15.52
CA ILE A 293 13.40 -29.11 14.42
C ILE A 293 13.75 -30.51 14.93
N VAL A 294 14.92 -30.69 15.54
CA VAL A 294 15.37 -31.99 16.07
C VAL A 294 14.38 -32.58 17.07
N GLU A 295 13.79 -31.76 17.95
CA GLU A 295 12.74 -32.19 18.87
C GLU A 295 11.51 -32.72 18.12
N ARG A 296 11.00 -31.96 17.14
CA ARG A 296 9.81 -32.33 16.38
C ARG A 296 9.99 -33.58 15.52
N LEU A 297 11.18 -33.77 14.93
CA LEU A 297 11.44 -34.94 14.06
C LEU A 297 11.42 -36.27 14.83
N LYS A 298 11.72 -36.27 16.14
CA LYS A 298 11.68 -37.49 16.99
C LYS A 298 10.29 -38.11 17.10
N GLU A 299 9.24 -37.35 16.83
CA GLU A 299 7.86 -37.79 16.90
C GLU A 299 7.43 -38.57 15.64
N ASN A 300 8.19 -38.49 14.55
CA ASN A 300 7.84 -39.12 13.28
C ASN A 300 8.31 -40.59 13.24
N LYS A 301 7.37 -41.54 13.07
CA LYS A 301 7.65 -43.00 13.05
C LYS A 301 7.85 -43.57 11.64
N SER A 302 7.13 -43.04 10.64
CA SER A 302 7.20 -43.44 9.23
C SER A 302 7.32 -42.19 8.37
N VAL A 303 8.22 -42.20 7.40
CA VAL A 303 8.49 -41.05 6.53
C VAL A 303 8.65 -41.48 5.08
N LEU A 304 8.21 -40.62 4.18
CA LEU A 304 8.29 -40.87 2.74
C LEU A 304 9.74 -40.94 2.25
N THR A 305 9.94 -41.69 1.16
CA THR A 305 11.22 -41.70 0.44
C THR A 305 11.46 -40.35 -0.25
N LEU A 306 12.71 -40.09 -0.59
CA LEU A 306 13.13 -38.81 -1.19
C LEU A 306 12.38 -38.50 -2.51
N LYS A 307 12.08 -39.53 -3.32
CA LYS A 307 11.28 -39.39 -4.55
C LYS A 307 9.82 -39.05 -4.26
N GLU A 308 9.19 -39.77 -3.34
CA GLU A 308 7.79 -39.54 -2.94
C GLU A 308 7.58 -38.18 -2.28
N VAL A 309 8.57 -37.68 -1.53
CA VAL A 309 8.55 -36.33 -0.93
C VAL A 309 8.46 -35.26 -2.02
N VAL A 310 9.25 -35.37 -3.08
CA VAL A 310 9.22 -34.40 -4.19
C VAL A 310 7.87 -34.46 -4.90
N GLU A 311 7.41 -35.65 -5.27
CA GLU A 311 6.11 -35.85 -5.94
C GLU A 311 4.96 -35.29 -5.11
N LYS A 312 4.87 -35.66 -3.83
CA LYS A 312 3.82 -35.14 -2.94
C LYS A 312 3.93 -33.66 -2.66
N TYR A 313 5.13 -33.08 -2.63
CA TYR A 313 5.26 -31.63 -2.47
C TYR A 313 4.78 -30.90 -3.72
N VAL A 314 5.05 -31.43 -4.92
CA VAL A 314 4.52 -30.89 -6.18
C VAL A 314 3.00 -30.97 -6.18
N GLU A 315 2.41 -32.13 -5.88
CA GLU A 315 0.95 -32.30 -5.77
C GLU A 315 0.34 -31.35 -4.72
N LYS A 316 0.96 -31.23 -3.53
CA LYS A 316 0.55 -30.29 -2.48
C LYS A 316 0.62 -28.84 -2.97
N SER A 317 1.66 -28.49 -3.70
CA SER A 317 1.86 -27.14 -4.25
C SER A 317 0.81 -26.83 -5.32
N GLU A 318 0.51 -27.78 -6.21
CA GLU A 318 -0.51 -27.64 -7.25
C GLU A 318 -1.92 -27.55 -6.65
N LYS A 319 -2.27 -28.43 -5.71
CA LYS A 319 -3.52 -28.34 -4.95
C LYS A 319 -3.67 -26.99 -4.25
N SER A 320 -2.60 -26.48 -3.63
CA SER A 320 -2.63 -25.18 -2.94
C SER A 320 -2.70 -23.97 -3.89
N LYS A 321 -2.13 -24.07 -5.10
CA LYS A 321 -2.25 -23.06 -6.16
C LYS A 321 -3.66 -23.01 -6.74
N ASN A 322 -4.30 -24.17 -6.88
CA ASN A 322 -5.69 -24.30 -7.38
C ASN A 322 -6.73 -24.08 -6.27
N GLU A 323 -6.29 -23.80 -5.05
CA GLU A 323 -7.15 -23.50 -3.92
C GLU A 323 -7.49 -22.00 -3.90
N PHE A 324 -8.78 -21.69 -3.94
CA PHE A 324 -9.32 -20.34 -3.94
C PHE A 324 -10.51 -20.25 -2.99
N ASP A 325 -10.74 -19.05 -2.44
CA ASP A 325 -11.95 -18.78 -1.66
C ASP A 325 -13.03 -18.15 -2.56
N TYR A 326 -12.58 -17.41 -3.59
CA TYR A 326 -13.40 -16.76 -4.58
C TYR A 326 -12.92 -17.09 -5.99
N GLN A 327 -13.86 -17.37 -6.88
CA GLN A 327 -13.65 -17.32 -8.33
C GLN A 327 -14.64 -16.32 -8.93
N LEU A 328 -14.15 -15.43 -9.77
CA LEU A 328 -14.98 -14.46 -10.49
C LEU A 328 -14.56 -14.39 -11.95
N THR A 329 -15.54 -14.49 -12.84
CA THR A 329 -15.33 -14.24 -14.27
C THR A 329 -15.32 -12.73 -14.52
N ILE A 330 -14.29 -12.23 -15.21
CA ILE A 330 -14.20 -10.86 -15.68
C ILE A 330 -14.10 -10.80 -17.19
N ASP A 331 -14.57 -9.69 -17.76
CA ASP A 331 -14.50 -9.44 -19.18
C ASP A 331 -13.17 -8.77 -19.56
N GLU A 332 -12.79 -8.88 -20.84
CA GLU A 332 -11.52 -8.32 -21.33
C GLU A 332 -11.37 -6.81 -21.09
N TRP A 333 -12.47 -6.05 -21.17
CA TRP A 333 -12.44 -4.59 -20.97
C TRP A 333 -12.08 -4.19 -19.53
N GLN A 334 -12.24 -5.09 -18.55
CA GLN A 334 -11.82 -4.85 -17.17
C GLN A 334 -10.30 -4.96 -17.01
N ILE A 335 -9.59 -5.57 -17.97
CA ILE A 335 -8.13 -5.67 -17.99
C ILE A 335 -7.55 -4.41 -18.64
N SER A 336 -6.76 -3.65 -17.88
CA SER A 336 -6.03 -2.50 -18.39
C SER A 336 -4.91 -2.90 -19.34
N HIS A 337 -4.05 -3.85 -18.93
CA HIS A 337 -2.99 -4.40 -19.79
C HIS A 337 -2.43 -5.69 -19.19
N LYS A 338 -1.77 -6.48 -20.04
CA LYS A 338 -1.21 -7.80 -19.72
C LYS A 338 0.31 -7.73 -19.69
N THR A 339 0.93 -8.51 -18.82
CA THR A 339 2.38 -8.69 -18.73
C THR A 339 2.71 -10.18 -18.67
N THR A 340 3.98 -10.56 -18.89
CA THR A 340 4.42 -11.95 -18.71
C THR A 340 4.23 -12.48 -17.29
N ARG A 341 4.06 -11.59 -16.30
CA ARG A 341 3.91 -11.94 -14.88
C ARG A 341 2.46 -11.96 -14.40
N GLY A 342 1.53 -11.36 -15.15
CA GLY A 342 0.14 -11.20 -14.71
C GLY A 342 -0.60 -10.05 -15.39
N TYR A 343 -1.74 -9.70 -14.82
CA TYR A 343 -2.77 -8.85 -15.40
C TYR A 343 -2.99 -7.62 -14.53
N TYR A 344 -3.06 -6.43 -15.13
CA TYR A 344 -3.51 -5.23 -14.45
C TYR A 344 -5.00 -5.05 -14.70
N VAL A 345 -5.80 -5.04 -13.63
CA VAL A 345 -7.26 -4.95 -13.68
C VAL A 345 -7.70 -3.60 -13.12
N ASN A 346 -8.67 -2.97 -13.78
CA ASN A 346 -9.26 -1.71 -13.34
C ASN A 346 -10.19 -1.95 -12.15
N VAL A 347 -10.05 -1.14 -11.11
CA VAL A 347 -10.83 -1.25 -9.86
C VAL A 347 -11.26 0.13 -9.39
N ASP A 348 -12.55 0.31 -9.09
CA ASP A 348 -13.09 1.50 -8.45
C ASP A 348 -13.09 1.28 -6.93
N PHE A 349 -12.83 2.33 -6.16
CA PHE A 349 -12.82 2.26 -4.70
C PHE A 349 -13.46 3.51 -4.09
N GLY A 350 -14.79 3.60 -4.18
CA GLY A 350 -15.56 4.76 -3.73
C GLY A 350 -15.62 5.88 -4.77
N PHE A 351 -16.23 7.01 -4.40
CA PHE A 351 -16.59 8.06 -5.37
C PHE A 351 -15.36 8.74 -5.99
N GLY A 352 -15.14 8.50 -7.29
CA GLY A 352 -14.10 9.16 -8.08
C GLY A 352 -12.68 8.62 -7.89
N GLU A 353 -12.52 7.54 -7.13
CA GLU A 353 -11.27 6.85 -6.81
C GLU A 353 -11.08 5.63 -7.72
N ARG A 354 -10.46 5.86 -8.88
CA ARG A 354 -10.11 4.79 -9.82
C ARG A 354 -8.66 4.37 -9.66
N GLY A 355 -8.40 3.08 -9.78
CA GLY A 355 -7.06 2.55 -9.74
C GLY A 355 -6.90 1.24 -10.47
N LYS A 356 -5.67 0.75 -10.48
CA LYS A 356 -5.30 -0.53 -11.06
C LYS A 356 -4.80 -1.46 -9.97
N VAL A 357 -5.14 -2.73 -10.09
CA VAL A 357 -4.62 -3.80 -9.25
C VAL A 357 -3.87 -4.78 -10.12
N PHE A 358 -2.69 -5.22 -9.68
CA PHE A 358 -1.96 -6.30 -10.32
C PHE A 358 -2.42 -7.65 -9.76
N ILE A 359 -2.76 -8.58 -10.64
CA ILE A 359 -3.11 -9.96 -10.32
C ILE A 359 -2.13 -10.88 -11.05
N GLY A 360 -1.41 -11.73 -10.30
CA GLY A 360 -0.42 -12.63 -10.88
C GLY A 360 -1.04 -13.62 -11.86
N ALA A 361 -0.30 -13.99 -12.91
CA ALA A 361 -0.81 -14.87 -13.98
C ALA A 361 -1.29 -16.23 -13.46
N TYR A 362 -0.69 -16.74 -12.38
CA TYR A 362 -1.09 -17.99 -11.72
C TYR A 362 -2.46 -17.94 -11.01
N LYS A 363 -3.10 -16.76 -10.96
CA LYS A 363 -4.44 -16.54 -10.40
C LYS A 363 -5.48 -16.24 -11.49
N VAL A 364 -5.10 -16.30 -12.76
CA VAL A 364 -5.97 -15.88 -13.86
C VAL A 364 -5.92 -16.89 -15.00
N ASP A 365 -7.07 -17.45 -15.33
CA ASP A 365 -7.24 -18.37 -16.45
C ASP A 365 -8.01 -17.69 -17.58
N PRO A 366 -7.36 -17.41 -18.73
CA PRO A 366 -8.05 -16.94 -19.92
C PRO A 366 -8.98 -18.02 -20.48
N LEU A 367 -10.18 -17.62 -20.89
CA LEU A 367 -11.18 -18.48 -21.50
C LEU A 367 -11.22 -18.27 -23.01
N GLU A 368 -11.63 -19.30 -23.76
CA GLU A 368 -11.70 -19.27 -25.23
C GLU A 368 -12.66 -18.19 -25.77
N ASN A 369 -13.64 -17.79 -24.96
CA ASN A 369 -14.64 -16.76 -25.30
C ASN A 369 -14.14 -15.32 -25.05
N GLY A 370 -12.87 -15.13 -24.65
CA GLY A 370 -12.28 -13.82 -24.37
C GLY A 370 -12.51 -13.30 -22.95
N GLN A 371 -13.13 -14.08 -22.07
CA GLN A 371 -13.27 -13.78 -20.64
C GLN A 371 -12.09 -14.37 -19.83
N TYR A 372 -12.02 -14.02 -18.54
CA TYR A 372 -10.95 -14.48 -17.64
C TYR A 372 -11.53 -14.90 -16.30
N ASN A 373 -11.21 -16.10 -15.85
CA ASN A 373 -11.49 -16.51 -14.48
C ASN A 373 -10.38 -16.03 -13.56
N ILE A 374 -10.74 -15.28 -12.52
CA ILE A 374 -9.81 -14.85 -11.47
C ILE A 374 -10.05 -15.68 -10.21
N TYR A 375 -8.99 -16.21 -9.64
CA TYR A 375 -8.98 -17.01 -8.41
C TYR A 375 -8.30 -16.25 -7.27
N VAL A 376 -9.02 -16.04 -6.16
CA VAL A 376 -8.56 -15.19 -5.05
C VAL A 376 -8.89 -15.82 -3.70
N LYS A 377 -7.98 -15.70 -2.73
CA LYS A 377 -8.26 -16.03 -1.32
C LYS A 377 -8.76 -14.79 -0.58
N ARG A 378 -9.63 -14.97 0.41
CA ARG A 378 -10.26 -13.88 1.19
C ARG A 378 -9.23 -12.95 1.82
N LYS A 379 -8.14 -13.54 2.35
CA LYS A 379 -7.04 -12.83 3.02
C LYS A 379 -5.89 -12.44 2.09
N ASP A 380 -6.02 -12.66 0.77
CA ASP A 380 -5.05 -12.10 -0.17
C ASP A 380 -5.05 -10.58 -0.06
N PHE A 381 -3.88 -9.96 -0.24
CA PHE A 381 -3.74 -8.51 -0.26
C PHE A 381 -3.33 -8.04 -1.64
N PHE A 382 -4.08 -7.08 -2.17
CA PHE A 382 -3.86 -6.49 -3.47
C PHE A 382 -3.59 -5.00 -3.31
N TYR A 383 -2.61 -4.49 -4.06
CA TYR A 383 -2.25 -3.09 -4.02
C TYR A 383 -2.95 -2.30 -5.11
N LEU A 384 -3.77 -1.36 -4.66
CA LEU A 384 -4.44 -0.40 -5.52
C LEU A 384 -3.48 0.74 -5.87
N MET A 385 -3.17 0.85 -7.15
CA MET A 385 -2.44 1.97 -7.75
C MET A 385 -3.46 3.01 -8.22
N ASN A 386 -3.66 4.07 -7.45
CA ASN A 386 -4.61 5.13 -7.78
C ASN A 386 -4.09 5.96 -8.95
N GLU A 387 -4.97 6.27 -9.90
CA GLU A 387 -4.56 6.95 -11.14
C GLU A 387 -4.32 8.46 -10.94
N LYS A 388 -4.94 9.07 -9.92
CA LYS A 388 -4.91 10.53 -9.71
C LYS A 388 -3.92 10.96 -8.64
N ASN A 389 -3.72 10.15 -7.60
CA ASN A 389 -2.87 10.51 -6.47
C ASN A 389 -2.23 9.31 -5.79
N ALA A 390 -0.90 9.23 -5.85
CA ALA A 390 -0.12 8.17 -5.21
C ALA A 390 -0.27 8.09 -3.68
N ASP A 391 -0.62 9.20 -3.00
CA ASP A 391 -0.92 9.21 -1.56
C ASP A 391 -2.22 8.46 -1.23
N ARG A 392 -3.05 8.14 -2.23
CA ARG A 392 -4.30 7.36 -2.09
C ARG A 392 -4.15 5.87 -2.40
N ASN A 393 -2.93 5.44 -2.75
CA ASN A 393 -2.63 4.03 -2.93
C ASN A 393 -2.81 3.28 -1.61
N ARG A 394 -3.45 2.12 -1.67
CA ARG A 394 -3.78 1.34 -0.47
C ARG A 394 -3.80 -0.14 -0.78
N TYR A 395 -3.79 -0.95 0.27
CA TYR A 395 -4.09 -2.37 0.14
C TYR A 395 -5.59 -2.59 0.27
N MET A 396 -6.10 -3.54 -0.50
CA MET A 396 -7.42 -4.13 -0.34
C MET A 396 -7.29 -5.64 -0.17
N THR A 397 -8.25 -6.24 0.52
CA THR A 397 -8.29 -7.70 0.65
C THR A 397 -8.86 -8.34 -0.61
N GLY A 398 -8.67 -9.64 -0.77
CA GLY A 398 -9.27 -10.41 -1.86
C GLY A 398 -10.80 -10.32 -1.85
N GLU A 399 -11.42 -10.35 -0.67
CA GLU A 399 -12.86 -10.12 -0.53
C GLU A 399 -13.29 -8.75 -1.08
N THR A 400 -12.56 -7.70 -0.75
CA THR A 400 -12.85 -6.35 -1.26
C THR A 400 -12.64 -6.27 -2.77
N LEU A 401 -11.57 -6.87 -3.29
CA LEU A 401 -11.30 -6.89 -4.72
C LEU A 401 -12.45 -7.54 -5.50
N ILE A 402 -12.90 -8.72 -5.08
CA ILE A 402 -13.99 -9.45 -5.74
C ILE A 402 -15.29 -8.64 -5.71
N LYS A 403 -15.61 -8.00 -4.57
CA LYS A 403 -16.75 -7.08 -4.47
C LYS A 403 -16.66 -5.95 -5.50
N GLN A 404 -15.50 -5.30 -5.65
CA GLN A 404 -15.35 -4.21 -6.61
C GLN A 404 -15.39 -4.68 -8.07
N LEU A 405 -14.80 -5.84 -8.38
CA LEU A 405 -14.81 -6.38 -9.74
C LEU A 405 -16.23 -6.79 -10.18
N ARG A 406 -17.01 -7.37 -9.26
CA ARG A 406 -18.42 -7.70 -9.47
C ARG A 406 -19.25 -6.46 -9.84
N LEU A 407 -19.04 -5.32 -9.17
CA LEU A 407 -19.80 -4.09 -9.43
C LEU A 407 -19.69 -3.61 -10.89
N TYR A 408 -18.64 -3.99 -11.60
CA TYR A 408 -18.44 -3.58 -12.99
C TYR A 408 -19.19 -4.41 -14.03
N ASN A 409 -19.27 -5.73 -13.81
CA ASN A 409 -19.75 -6.66 -14.81
C ASN A 409 -21.02 -7.42 -14.38
N GLY A 410 -21.47 -7.21 -13.13
CA GLY A 410 -22.64 -7.87 -12.56
C GLY A 410 -22.47 -9.38 -12.35
N GLN A 411 -21.28 -9.94 -12.54
CA GLN A 411 -21.05 -11.38 -12.45
C GLN A 411 -21.11 -11.85 -11.01
N THR A 412 -21.80 -12.97 -10.78
CA THR A 412 -21.90 -13.58 -9.46
C THR A 412 -20.62 -14.35 -9.13
N PRO A 413 -19.88 -13.99 -8.06
CA PRO A 413 -18.68 -14.71 -7.68
C PRO A 413 -19.04 -16.08 -7.11
N LEU A 414 -18.29 -17.09 -7.52
CA LEU A 414 -18.27 -18.38 -6.86
C LEU A 414 -17.53 -18.23 -5.53
N LYS A 415 -18.21 -18.49 -4.41
CA LYS A 415 -17.64 -18.43 -3.06
C LYS A 415 -17.53 -19.84 -2.48
N LYS A 416 -16.37 -20.18 -1.93
CA LYS A 416 -16.17 -21.42 -1.15
C LYS A 416 -16.12 -21.09 0.33
N GLU A 417 -16.79 -21.90 1.16
CA GLU A 417 -16.73 -21.72 2.60
C GLU A 417 -15.43 -22.32 3.18
N PRO A 418 -14.76 -21.65 4.14
CA PRO A 418 -13.48 -22.10 4.67
C PRO A 418 -13.49 -23.51 5.24
N VAL A 419 -14.61 -23.93 5.83
CA VAL A 419 -14.79 -25.28 6.39
C VAL A 419 -14.60 -26.38 5.35
N MET A 420 -14.90 -26.13 4.07
CA MET A 420 -14.68 -27.08 2.97
C MET A 420 -13.21 -27.49 2.86
N ARG A 421 -12.30 -26.52 3.04
CA ARG A 421 -10.86 -26.76 3.05
C ARG A 421 -10.47 -27.60 4.26
N THR A 422 -10.99 -27.29 5.43
CA THR A 422 -10.70 -28.05 6.65
C THR A 422 -11.10 -29.52 6.47
N ILE A 423 -12.27 -29.76 5.88
CA ILE A 423 -12.75 -31.11 5.54
C ILE A 423 -11.79 -31.78 4.54
N ASP A 424 -11.40 -31.09 3.46
CA ASP A 424 -10.44 -31.62 2.48
C ASP A 424 -9.10 -32.01 3.13
N GLU A 425 -8.54 -31.15 3.98
CA GLU A 425 -7.27 -31.40 4.67
C GLU A 425 -7.36 -32.62 5.59
N LEU A 426 -8.44 -32.74 6.35
CA LEU A 426 -8.68 -33.86 7.27
C LEU A 426 -8.91 -35.18 6.54
N VAL A 427 -9.74 -35.19 5.49
CA VAL A 427 -9.98 -36.38 4.65
C VAL A 427 -8.70 -36.85 3.99
N ASN A 428 -7.90 -35.92 3.44
CA ASN A 428 -6.61 -36.27 2.85
C ASN A 428 -5.65 -36.85 3.91
N ALA A 429 -5.63 -36.30 5.13
CA ALA A 429 -4.80 -36.82 6.22
C ALA A 429 -5.23 -38.23 6.65
N ILE A 430 -6.54 -38.48 6.77
CA ILE A 430 -7.10 -39.80 7.11
C ILE A 430 -6.78 -40.82 6.01
N ASN A 431 -7.05 -40.48 4.74
CA ASN A 431 -6.73 -41.34 3.60
C ASN A 431 -5.23 -41.63 3.52
N PHE A 432 -4.39 -40.66 3.85
CA PHE A 432 -2.95 -40.85 3.92
C PHE A 432 -2.56 -41.87 5.01
N LEU A 433 -3.10 -41.76 6.23
CA LEU A 433 -2.83 -42.75 7.28
C LEU A 433 -3.29 -44.15 6.87
N ALA A 434 -4.50 -44.26 6.30
CA ALA A 434 -5.06 -45.52 5.83
C ALA A 434 -4.21 -46.18 4.74
N ALA A 435 -3.69 -45.40 3.78
CA ALA A 435 -2.88 -45.92 2.68
C ALA A 435 -1.46 -46.37 3.09
N ASN A 436 -0.98 -45.96 4.27
CA ASN A 436 0.38 -46.27 4.74
C ASN A 436 0.40 -47.31 5.87
N GLU A 437 -0.72 -48.02 6.10
CA GLU A 437 -0.87 -49.07 7.13
C GLU A 437 -0.46 -48.60 8.54
N ILE A 438 -0.59 -47.29 8.81
CA ILE A 438 -0.25 -46.72 10.11
C ILE A 438 -1.40 -46.99 11.08
N GLU A 439 -1.33 -48.11 11.80
CA GLU A 439 -2.28 -48.49 12.87
C GLU A 439 -2.09 -47.67 14.16
N ASP A 440 -1.71 -46.39 14.09
CA ASP A 440 -1.70 -45.52 15.28
C ASP A 440 -3.15 -45.05 15.55
N THR A 441 -3.92 -45.93 16.19
CA THR A 441 -5.37 -45.79 16.45
C THR A 441 -5.70 -44.43 17.05
N ARG A 442 -4.85 -43.90 17.92
CA ARG A 442 -5.08 -42.61 18.59
C ARG A 442 -4.96 -41.40 17.66
N GLN A 443 -4.04 -41.42 16.69
CA GLN A 443 -3.91 -40.32 15.74
C GLN A 443 -5.07 -40.32 14.74
N LEU A 444 -5.51 -41.51 14.32
CA LEU A 444 -6.68 -41.67 13.47
C LEU A 444 -7.95 -41.20 14.18
N GLU A 445 -8.20 -41.66 15.41
CA GLU A 445 -9.33 -41.23 16.26
C GLU A 445 -9.37 -39.69 16.40
N LEU A 446 -8.23 -39.05 16.65
CA LEU A 446 -8.17 -37.58 16.77
C LEU A 446 -8.50 -36.86 15.45
N LEU A 447 -8.11 -37.42 14.30
CA LEU A 447 -8.46 -36.84 12.99
C LEU A 447 -9.93 -37.04 12.66
N GLU A 448 -10.51 -38.18 13.05
CA GLU A 448 -11.94 -38.47 12.92
C GLU A 448 -12.76 -37.51 13.80
N GLU A 449 -12.40 -37.32 15.07
CA GLU A 449 -13.06 -36.34 15.96
C GLU A 449 -13.01 -34.91 15.38
N LYS A 450 -11.86 -34.52 14.81
CA LYS A 450 -11.72 -33.21 14.13
C LYS A 450 -12.57 -33.11 12.88
N LEU A 451 -12.71 -34.21 12.15
CA LEU A 451 -13.53 -34.25 10.95
C LEU A 451 -15.01 -34.11 11.32
N GLU A 452 -15.48 -34.83 12.35
CA GLU A 452 -16.83 -34.65 12.90
C GLU A 452 -17.09 -33.22 13.35
N ALA A 453 -16.14 -32.61 14.07
CA ALA A 453 -16.26 -31.20 14.47
C ALA A 453 -16.35 -30.26 13.24
N ALA A 454 -15.60 -30.53 12.17
CA ALA A 454 -15.67 -29.76 10.93
C ALA A 454 -17.00 -29.97 10.18
N PHE A 455 -17.62 -31.16 10.28
CA PHE A 455 -18.96 -31.39 9.75
C PHE A 455 -20.02 -30.57 10.51
N LEU A 456 -19.92 -30.50 11.83
CA LEU A 456 -20.82 -29.65 12.64
C LEU A 456 -20.64 -28.16 12.32
N GLU A 457 -19.39 -27.69 12.19
CA GLU A 457 -19.10 -26.31 11.75
C GLU A 457 -19.70 -26.02 10.36
N ALA A 458 -19.69 -27.00 9.46
CA ALA A 458 -20.27 -26.86 8.14
C ALA A 458 -21.80 -26.76 8.18
N GLU A 459 -22.47 -27.53 9.04
CA GLU A 459 -23.91 -27.44 9.26
C GLU A 459 -24.31 -26.08 9.85
N GLU A 460 -23.60 -25.60 10.88
CA GLU A 460 -23.80 -24.26 11.46
C GLU A 460 -23.56 -23.14 10.41
N THR A 461 -22.58 -23.35 9.52
CA THR A 461 -22.32 -22.42 8.41
C THR A 461 -23.50 -22.39 7.43
N LEU A 462 -24.12 -23.53 7.12
CA LEU A 462 -25.30 -23.59 6.24
C LEU A 462 -26.49 -22.85 6.87
N GLU A 463 -26.75 -23.05 8.16
CA GLU A 463 -27.82 -22.34 8.91
C GLU A 463 -27.59 -20.83 8.89
N THR A 464 -26.36 -20.38 9.14
CA THR A 464 -26.00 -18.95 9.08
C THR A 464 -26.21 -18.36 7.67
N LEU A 465 -25.92 -19.14 6.62
CA LEU A 465 -26.13 -18.71 5.24
C LEU A 465 -27.63 -18.60 4.90
N ASP A 466 -28.48 -19.48 5.44
CA ASP A 466 -29.94 -19.42 5.29
C ASP A 466 -30.53 -18.17 5.96
N GLU A 467 -30.12 -17.88 7.20
CA GLU A 467 -30.55 -16.66 7.92
C GLU A 467 -30.19 -15.40 7.13
N LYS A 468 -28.95 -15.33 6.63
CA LYS A 468 -28.48 -14.21 5.82
C LYS A 468 -29.24 -14.09 4.50
N MET A 469 -29.58 -15.22 3.88
CA MET A 469 -30.37 -15.20 2.64
C MET A 469 -31.78 -14.65 2.91
N LEU A 470 -32.39 -14.99 4.04
CA LEU A 470 -33.68 -14.46 4.45
C LEU A 470 -33.63 -12.94 4.64
N GLU A 471 -32.62 -12.42 5.33
CA GLU A 471 -32.40 -10.98 5.50
C GLU A 471 -32.25 -10.26 4.15
N LEU A 472 -31.45 -10.83 3.23
CA LEU A 472 -31.27 -10.26 1.89
C LEU A 472 -32.55 -10.30 1.06
N HIS A 473 -33.36 -11.35 1.18
CA HIS A 473 -34.67 -11.41 0.54
C HIS A 473 -35.63 -10.35 1.08
N GLN A 474 -35.64 -10.11 2.39
CA GLN A 474 -36.42 -9.04 3.00
C GLN A 474 -35.95 -7.66 2.53
N LEU A 475 -34.64 -7.43 2.47
CA LEU A 475 -34.06 -6.20 1.93
C LEU A 475 -34.41 -6.00 0.45
N SER A 476 -34.29 -7.06 -0.36
CA SER A 476 -34.68 -7.08 -1.77
C SER A 476 -36.14 -6.67 -1.96
N ASN A 477 -37.04 -7.14 -1.11
CA ASN A 477 -38.47 -6.78 -1.16
C ASN A 477 -38.68 -5.28 -0.85
N LEU A 478 -37.95 -4.73 0.13
CA LEU A 478 -38.03 -3.30 0.46
C LEU A 478 -37.50 -2.40 -0.66
N LEU A 479 -36.44 -2.82 -1.35
CA LEU A 479 -35.90 -2.09 -2.50
C LEU A 479 -36.89 -2.07 -3.67
N LEU A 480 -37.54 -3.21 -3.95
CA LEU A 480 -38.62 -3.28 -4.95
C LEU A 480 -39.84 -2.43 -4.55
N GLU A 481 -40.25 -2.47 -3.29
CA GLU A 481 -41.35 -1.63 -2.78
C GLU A 481 -41.04 -0.13 -3.01
N ASN A 482 -39.79 0.28 -2.83
CA ASN A 482 -39.34 1.65 -3.07
C ASN A 482 -39.36 2.01 -4.57
N GLU A 483 -38.90 1.13 -5.46
CA GLU A 483 -38.95 1.35 -6.92
C GLU A 483 -40.39 1.43 -7.46
N LEU A 484 -41.34 0.76 -6.80
CA LEU A 484 -42.76 0.77 -7.14
C LEU A 484 -43.56 1.94 -6.53
N ASN A 485 -42.87 3.00 -6.08
CA ASN A 485 -43.44 4.19 -5.43
C ASN A 485 -44.13 3.93 -4.08
N GLY A 486 -43.63 2.98 -3.29
CA GLY A 486 -44.06 2.80 -1.90
C GLY A 486 -43.72 3.99 -1.01
N GLU A 487 -44.36 4.06 0.17
CA GLU A 487 -44.14 5.16 1.13
C GLU A 487 -42.74 5.06 1.76
N LEU A 488 -41.81 5.93 1.32
CA LEU A 488 -40.40 5.93 1.71
C LEU A 488 -40.18 5.91 3.24
N GLU A 489 -40.99 6.65 4.00
CA GLU A 489 -40.87 6.71 5.46
C GLU A 489 -41.21 5.37 6.13
N LEU A 490 -42.22 4.66 5.61
CA LEU A 490 -42.61 3.33 6.09
C LEU A 490 -41.57 2.27 5.69
N ILE A 491 -41.04 2.35 4.47
CA ILE A 491 -39.97 1.47 3.98
C ILE A 491 -38.70 1.67 4.83
N GLN A 492 -38.35 2.91 5.18
CA GLN A 492 -37.19 3.19 6.02
C GLN A 492 -37.37 2.73 7.46
N GLN A 493 -38.60 2.77 8.01
CA GLN A 493 -38.92 2.15 9.30
C GLN A 493 -38.76 0.63 9.26
N LYS A 494 -39.29 -0.04 8.22
CA LYS A 494 -39.09 -1.48 8.00
C LYS A 494 -37.60 -1.81 7.86
N LEU A 495 -36.83 -1.03 7.08
CA LEU A 495 -35.39 -1.23 6.94
C LEU A 495 -34.66 -1.17 8.28
N LYS A 496 -34.97 -0.20 9.15
CA LYS A 496 -34.35 -0.08 10.48
C LYS A 496 -34.64 -1.27 11.41
N THR A 497 -35.72 -2.02 11.18
CA THR A 497 -35.99 -3.26 11.93
C THR A 497 -35.08 -4.42 11.48
N LEU A 498 -34.65 -4.40 10.23
CA LEU A 498 -33.74 -5.41 9.64
C LEU A 498 -32.27 -5.01 9.85
N LEU A 499 -31.94 -3.76 9.58
CA LEU A 499 -30.60 -3.17 9.60
C LEU A 499 -30.67 -1.80 10.30
N PRO A 500 -30.42 -1.75 11.62
CA PRO A 500 -30.67 -0.56 12.44
C PRO A 500 -29.92 0.71 11.98
N ASP A 501 -28.71 0.53 11.44
CA ASP A 501 -27.79 1.61 11.09
C ASP A 501 -27.75 1.92 9.59
N ALA A 502 -28.52 1.20 8.77
CA ALA A 502 -28.41 1.29 7.33
C ALA A 502 -29.43 2.25 6.70
N THR A 503 -29.08 2.82 5.54
CA THR A 503 -29.98 3.64 4.74
C THR A 503 -30.27 3.00 3.39
N LEU A 504 -31.49 3.18 2.86
CA LEU A 504 -31.90 2.53 1.61
C LEU A 504 -31.01 2.91 0.43
N ALA A 505 -30.43 4.11 0.45
CA ALA A 505 -29.52 4.61 -0.58
C ALA A 505 -28.17 3.89 -0.62
N GLU A 506 -27.85 3.09 0.40
CA GLU A 506 -26.61 2.27 0.45
C GLU A 506 -26.71 0.99 -0.37
N PHE A 507 -27.93 0.60 -0.81
CA PHE A 507 -28.17 -0.66 -1.48
C PHE A 507 -28.81 -0.46 -2.86
N SER A 508 -28.33 -1.22 -3.83
CA SER A 508 -29.01 -1.41 -5.12
C SER A 508 -29.72 -2.76 -5.14
N TYR A 509 -30.88 -2.83 -5.80
CA TYR A 509 -31.60 -4.10 -5.99
C TYR A 509 -30.72 -5.16 -6.65
N GLU A 510 -29.94 -4.78 -7.66
CA GLU A 510 -29.05 -5.69 -8.39
C GLU A 510 -27.90 -6.20 -7.50
N ASP A 511 -27.40 -5.35 -6.59
CA ASP A 511 -26.34 -5.73 -5.65
C ASP A 511 -26.84 -6.77 -4.66
N VAL A 512 -28.03 -6.58 -4.10
CA VAL A 512 -28.67 -7.53 -3.19
C VAL A 512 -28.99 -8.84 -3.90
N ARG A 513 -29.50 -8.79 -5.13
CA ARG A 513 -29.80 -9.98 -5.92
C ARG A 513 -28.57 -10.84 -6.18
N GLY A 514 -27.46 -10.27 -6.64
CA GLY A 514 -26.27 -11.08 -6.89
C GLY A 514 -25.58 -11.57 -5.61
N GLU A 515 -25.77 -10.91 -4.44
CA GLU A 515 -25.34 -11.50 -3.16
C GLU A 515 -26.18 -12.74 -2.81
N ILE A 516 -27.50 -12.71 -3.06
CA ILE A 516 -28.37 -13.89 -2.88
C ILE A 516 -27.92 -15.04 -3.77
N GLU A 517 -27.63 -14.78 -5.06
CA GLU A 517 -27.14 -15.80 -6.00
C GLU A 517 -25.77 -16.37 -5.57
N ALA A 518 -24.87 -15.53 -5.06
CA ALA A 518 -23.58 -15.97 -4.55
C ALA A 518 -23.73 -16.89 -3.32
N ILE A 519 -24.63 -16.55 -2.38
CA ILE A 519 -24.91 -17.37 -1.20
C ILE A 519 -25.50 -18.72 -1.61
N LYS A 520 -26.49 -18.74 -2.51
CA LYS A 520 -27.08 -19.99 -3.02
C LYS A 520 -26.04 -20.92 -3.64
N THR A 521 -25.13 -20.35 -4.42
CA THR A 521 -24.05 -21.12 -5.03
C THR A 521 -23.10 -21.67 -3.97
N SER A 522 -22.76 -20.87 -2.96
CA SER A 522 -21.91 -21.29 -1.83
C SER A 522 -22.54 -22.44 -1.03
N GLN A 523 -23.84 -22.34 -0.71
CA GLN A 523 -24.58 -23.40 -0.02
C GLN A 523 -24.58 -24.70 -0.83
N SER A 524 -24.95 -24.63 -2.10
CA SER A 524 -24.96 -25.82 -2.96
C SER A 524 -23.59 -26.48 -3.05
N LEU A 525 -22.51 -25.69 -3.15
CA LEU A 525 -21.15 -26.22 -3.11
C LEU A 525 -20.82 -26.94 -1.80
N LEU A 526 -21.19 -26.34 -0.65
CA LEU A 526 -20.94 -26.89 0.66
C LEU A 526 -21.75 -28.16 0.90
N GLU A 527 -23.05 -28.16 0.59
CA GLU A 527 -23.93 -29.33 0.69
C GLU A 527 -23.41 -30.51 -0.15
N ASN A 528 -23.10 -30.26 -1.42
CA ASN A 528 -22.53 -31.28 -2.32
C ASN A 528 -21.21 -31.83 -1.76
N LYS A 529 -20.39 -30.98 -1.15
CA LYS A 529 -19.12 -31.39 -0.53
C LYS A 529 -19.35 -32.27 0.69
N LEU A 530 -20.29 -31.93 1.56
CA LEU A 530 -20.66 -32.74 2.72
C LEU A 530 -21.20 -34.09 2.29
N GLU A 531 -22.13 -34.12 1.33
CA GLU A 531 -22.73 -35.34 0.80
C GLU A 531 -21.66 -36.26 0.18
N ARG A 532 -20.82 -35.72 -0.71
CA ARG A 532 -19.74 -36.48 -1.34
C ARG A 532 -18.78 -37.07 -0.30
N THR A 533 -18.38 -36.26 0.68
CA THR A 533 -17.42 -36.70 1.70
C THR A 533 -18.04 -37.78 2.61
N ARG A 534 -19.31 -37.64 3.00
CA ARG A 534 -20.05 -38.68 3.74
C ARG A 534 -20.11 -39.99 2.96
N ASN A 535 -20.40 -39.91 1.66
CA ASN A 535 -20.47 -41.08 0.79
C ASN A 535 -19.10 -41.77 0.66
N GLU A 536 -18.01 -41.01 0.50
CA GLU A 536 -16.65 -41.54 0.46
C GLU A 536 -16.26 -42.24 1.77
N ILE A 537 -16.58 -41.66 2.93
CA ILE A 537 -16.34 -42.26 4.24
C ILE A 537 -17.15 -43.54 4.44
N ASN A 538 -18.45 -43.52 4.10
CA ASN A 538 -19.33 -44.67 4.23
C ASN A 538 -18.83 -45.85 3.36
N GLN A 539 -18.40 -45.58 2.12
CA GLN A 539 -17.80 -46.59 1.26
C GLN A 539 -16.53 -47.19 1.86
N LEU A 540 -15.66 -46.38 2.47
CA LEU A 540 -14.47 -46.86 3.15
C LEU A 540 -14.83 -47.78 4.34
N HIS A 541 -15.81 -47.39 5.15
CA HIS A 541 -16.31 -48.22 6.26
C HIS A 541 -16.91 -49.54 5.77
N GLU A 542 -17.65 -49.53 4.66
CA GLU A 542 -18.17 -50.75 4.03
C GLU A 542 -17.04 -51.68 3.56
N ILE A 543 -16.02 -51.15 2.85
CA ILE A 543 -14.86 -51.91 2.39
C ILE A 543 -14.10 -52.53 3.57
N GLN A 544 -13.86 -51.75 4.64
CA GLN A 544 -13.19 -52.25 5.85
C GLN A 544 -14.02 -53.33 6.55
N ALA A 545 -15.35 -53.19 6.59
CA ALA A 545 -16.24 -54.20 7.16
C ALA A 545 -16.24 -55.51 6.35
N VAL A 546 -16.14 -55.42 5.01
CA VAL A 546 -16.00 -56.58 4.11
C VAL A 546 -14.63 -57.24 4.29
N GLN A 547 -13.54 -56.48 4.31
CA GLN A 547 -12.19 -57.02 4.54
C GLN A 547 -12.03 -57.69 5.92
N LYS A 548 -12.64 -57.12 6.97
CA LYS A 548 -12.71 -57.74 8.31
C LYS A 548 -13.52 -59.05 8.29
N LYS A 549 -14.60 -59.14 7.49
CA LYS A 549 -15.37 -60.38 7.31
C LYS A 549 -14.61 -61.42 6.48
N GLU A 550 -13.88 -61.01 5.45
CA GLU A 550 -13.07 -61.91 4.62
C GLU A 550 -11.86 -62.47 5.37
N THR A 551 -11.16 -61.65 6.15
CA THR A 551 -10.08 -62.11 7.05
C THR A 551 -10.61 -63.00 8.17
N ALA A 552 -11.79 -62.72 8.73
CA ALA A 552 -12.46 -63.63 9.68
C ALA A 552 -12.90 -64.96 9.03
N ASN A 553 -13.31 -64.95 7.76
CA ASN A 553 -13.66 -66.17 7.01
C ASN A 553 -12.41 -66.97 6.58
N GLN A 554 -11.31 -66.33 6.21
CA GLN A 554 -10.04 -67.00 5.91
C GLN A 554 -9.43 -67.65 7.17
N ASN A 555 -9.54 -67.00 8.33
CA ASN A 555 -9.13 -67.57 9.61
C ASN A 555 -10.06 -68.69 10.13
N ASN A 556 -11.24 -68.88 9.51
CA ASN A 556 -12.15 -69.99 9.81
C ASN A 556 -11.98 -71.22 8.90
N VAL A 557 -11.09 -71.17 7.90
CA VAL A 557 -10.71 -72.36 7.13
C VAL A 557 -9.60 -73.08 7.91
N LYS A 558 -10.00 -73.94 8.85
CA LYS A 558 -9.07 -74.94 9.43
C LYS A 558 -8.44 -75.75 8.28
N PRO A 559 -7.13 -76.04 8.33
CA PRO A 559 -6.54 -76.98 7.39
C PRO A 559 -7.24 -78.33 7.58
N LYS A 560 -7.79 -78.89 6.49
CA LYS A 560 -8.13 -80.32 6.45
C LYS A 560 -6.80 -81.08 6.56
N LEU A 561 -6.53 -81.61 7.75
CA LEU A 561 -5.67 -82.78 7.91
C LEU A 561 -6.45 -84.02 7.50
#